data_AF-A0A938TYS6-F1
#
_entry.id   AF-A0A938TYS6-F1
#
_cell.length_a   1.000
_cell.length_b   1.000
_cell.length_c   1.000
_cell.angle_alpha   90.00
_cell.angle_beta   90.00
_cell.angle_gamma   90.00
#
_symmetry.space_group_name_H-M   'P 1'
#
loop_
_entity.id
_entity.type
_entity.pdbx_description
1 polymer ?
#
loop_
_entity_poly.entity_id
_entity_poly.type
_entity_poly.pdbx_seq_one_letter_code
_entity_poly.pdbx_strand_id
1 'polypeptide(L)'
;MANTISSIRVENLDRLAATFAQNIVRCAKSAKEAGDLDNLVTKTLGVLQENGVYAAILFLASQRQDKQREQAQRVMDEILNLLDDMNTKFTFKWSSKPDPTVSEEVLRYISSQVVVNLERLLLAKETLEQMLIYTRYGAKARKAEGDDR
;
A
#
# COMPACT_ATOMS: atom_id res chain seq x y z
N MET A 1 -17.46 -33.17 -26.12
CA MET A 1 -16.48 -32.72 -25.10
C MET A 1 -16.38 -31.21 -25.21
N ALA A 2 -17.04 -30.47 -24.31
CA ALA A 2 -17.01 -29.01 -24.32
C ALA A 2 -15.68 -28.55 -23.71
N ASN A 3 -14.87 -27.85 -24.51
CA ASN A 3 -13.62 -27.26 -24.07
C ASN A 3 -13.94 -25.98 -23.30
N THR A 4 -14.00 -26.08 -21.97
CA THR A 4 -14.16 -24.92 -21.09
C THR A 4 -12.86 -24.12 -21.13
N ILE A 5 -12.80 -23.12 -22.00
CA ILE A 5 -11.80 -22.06 -21.90
C ILE A 5 -12.08 -21.37 -20.57
N SER A 6 -11.35 -21.76 -19.53
CA SER A 6 -11.21 -20.98 -18.32
C SER A 6 -10.81 -19.58 -18.76
N SER A 7 -11.70 -18.60 -18.55
CA SER A 7 -11.39 -17.20 -18.81
C SER A 7 -10.15 -16.86 -17.99
N ILE A 8 -9.00 -16.73 -18.66
CA ILE A 8 -7.78 -16.23 -18.04
C ILE A 8 -8.09 -14.80 -17.62
N ARG A 9 -8.46 -14.60 -16.35
CA ARG A 9 -8.56 -13.26 -15.78
C ARG A 9 -7.14 -12.75 -15.62
N VAL A 10 -6.74 -11.86 -16.52
CA VAL A 10 -5.55 -11.04 -16.32
C VAL A 10 -5.79 -10.18 -15.10
N GLU A 11 -4.87 -10.25 -14.14
CA GLU A 11 -4.96 -9.48 -12.91
C GLU A 11 -4.73 -8.00 -13.21
N ASN A 12 -5.71 -7.18 -12.84
CA ASN A 12 -5.67 -5.74 -13.07
C ASN A 12 -5.06 -5.05 -11.85
N LEU A 13 -3.78 -4.67 -11.95
CA LEU A 13 -3.04 -3.98 -10.89
C LEU A 13 -3.65 -2.63 -10.51
N ASP A 14 -4.24 -1.91 -11.47
CA ASP A 14 -4.91 -0.64 -11.21
C ASP A 14 -6.13 -0.83 -10.30
N ARG A 15 -6.94 -1.85 -10.59
CA ARG A 15 -8.08 -2.23 -9.72
C ARG A 15 -7.58 -2.67 -8.34
N LEU A 16 -6.48 -3.40 -8.28
CA LEU A 16 -5.87 -3.85 -7.03
C LEU A 16 -5.45 -2.65 -6.17
N ALA A 17 -4.66 -1.76 -6.74
CA ALA A 17 -4.23 -0.50 -6.14
C ALA A 17 -5.43 0.33 -5.65
N ALA A 18 -6.46 0.51 -6.48
CA ALA A 18 -7.67 1.24 -6.11
C ALA A 18 -8.42 0.61 -4.93
N THR A 19 -8.47 -0.73 -4.86
CA THR A 19 -9.14 -1.45 -3.77
C THR A 19 -8.49 -1.17 -2.42
N PHE A 20 -7.17 -1.36 -2.33
CA PHE A 20 -6.42 -1.12 -1.10
C PHE A 20 -6.36 0.38 -0.74
N ALA A 21 -6.26 1.27 -1.75
CA ALA A 21 -6.35 2.70 -1.52
C ALA A 21 -7.68 3.12 -0.87
N GLN A 22 -8.80 2.56 -1.33
CA GLN A 22 -10.12 2.84 -0.76
C GLN A 22 -10.24 2.37 0.69
N ASN A 23 -9.66 1.23 1.04
CA ASN A 23 -9.65 0.75 2.42
C ASN A 23 -8.97 1.75 3.36
N ILE A 24 -7.80 2.26 2.98
CA ILE A 24 -7.07 3.29 3.74
C ILE A 24 -7.96 4.54 3.93
N VAL A 25 -8.52 5.07 2.83
CA VAL A 25 -9.30 6.32 2.86
C VAL A 25 -10.58 6.20 3.69
N ARG A 26 -11.23 5.03 3.69
CA ARG A 26 -12.45 4.79 4.50
C ARG A 26 -12.21 4.89 6.00
N CYS A 27 -10.98 4.72 6.45
CA CYS A 27 -10.61 4.82 7.85
C CYS A 27 -10.44 6.27 8.34
N ALA A 28 -10.26 7.25 7.45
CA ALA A 28 -10.27 8.67 7.81
C ALA A 28 -11.71 9.14 8.03
N LYS A 29 -12.07 9.43 9.29
CA LYS A 29 -13.43 9.76 9.72
C LYS A 29 -13.73 11.25 9.82
N SER A 30 -12.70 12.09 9.76
CA SER A 30 -12.81 13.54 9.83
C SER A 30 -11.97 14.22 8.75
N ALA A 31 -12.28 15.48 8.42
CA ALA A 31 -11.48 16.29 7.51
C ALA A 31 -10.02 16.41 7.99
N LYS A 32 -9.81 16.51 9.31
CA LYS A 32 -8.48 16.51 9.92
C LYS A 32 -7.73 15.21 9.66
N GLU A 33 -8.34 14.05 9.96
CA GLU A 33 -7.70 12.75 9.69
C GLU A 33 -7.40 12.55 8.20
N ALA A 34 -8.30 13.02 7.32
CA ALA A 34 -8.08 12.97 5.89
C ALA A 34 -6.91 13.86 5.45
N GLY A 35 -6.76 15.05 6.04
CA GLY A 35 -5.60 15.92 5.82
C GLY A 35 -4.30 15.33 6.34
N ASP A 36 -4.31 14.70 7.51
CA ASP A 36 -3.13 14.00 8.06
C ASP A 36 -2.73 12.81 7.18
N LEU A 37 -3.71 12.06 6.67
CA LEU A 37 -3.50 10.96 5.73
C LEU A 37 -2.90 11.45 4.40
N ASP A 38 -3.44 12.53 3.81
CA ASP A 38 -2.89 13.15 2.58
C ASP A 38 -1.42 13.53 2.75
N ASN A 39 -1.08 14.19 3.87
CA ASN A 39 0.29 14.59 4.18
C ASN A 39 1.24 13.39 4.31
N LEU A 40 0.83 12.37 5.08
CA LEU A 40 1.62 11.15 5.28
C LEU A 40 1.86 10.41 3.96
N VAL A 41 0.80 10.21 3.18
CA VAL A 41 0.86 9.47 1.91
C VAL A 41 1.65 10.23 0.86
N THR A 42 1.55 11.56 0.82
CA THR A 42 2.36 12.40 -0.07
C THR A 42 3.85 12.23 0.21
N LYS A 43 4.25 12.25 1.50
CA LYS A 43 5.66 12.02 1.88
C LYS A 43 6.10 10.59 1.55
N THR A 44 5.27 9.59 1.86
CA THR A 44 5.55 8.18 1.58
C THR A 44 5.74 7.93 0.09
N LEU A 45 4.85 8.51 -0.75
CA LEU A 45 4.94 8.42 -2.20
C LEU A 45 6.21 9.08 -2.74
N GLY A 46 6.59 10.25 -2.22
CA GLY A 46 7.87 10.89 -2.58
C GLY A 46 9.07 10.00 -2.27
N VAL A 47 9.12 9.42 -1.07
CA VAL A 47 10.20 8.48 -0.70
C VAL A 47 10.20 7.24 -1.60
N LEU A 48 9.03 6.68 -1.94
CA LEU A 48 8.91 5.53 -2.84
C LEU A 48 9.46 5.85 -4.24
N GLN A 49 9.12 7.02 -4.77
CA GLN A 49 9.53 7.44 -6.12
C GLN A 49 11.02 7.76 -6.20
N GLU A 50 11.58 8.42 -5.18
CA GLU A 50 12.96 8.90 -5.17
C GLU A 50 13.96 7.85 -4.65
N ASN A 51 13.56 7.05 -3.66
CA ASN A 51 14.46 6.19 -2.90
C ASN A 51 14.04 4.71 -2.91
N GLY A 52 12.89 4.38 -3.48
CA GLY A 52 12.43 3.00 -3.70
C GLY A 52 11.64 2.38 -2.54
N VAL A 53 11.20 1.13 -2.76
CA VAL A 53 10.24 0.41 -1.91
C VAL A 53 10.75 0.28 -0.48
N TYR A 54 11.99 -0.18 -0.28
CA TYR A 54 12.52 -0.41 1.07
C TYR A 54 12.58 0.89 1.89
N ALA A 55 13.00 2.00 1.27
CA ALA A 55 13.06 3.30 1.93
C ALA A 55 11.66 3.80 2.33
N ALA A 56 10.64 3.59 1.49
CA ALA A 56 9.26 3.98 1.80
C ALA A 56 8.70 3.20 3.01
N ILE A 57 9.00 1.90 3.10
CA ILE A 57 8.64 1.07 4.25
C ILE A 57 9.37 1.53 5.52
N LEU A 58 10.67 1.83 5.42
CA LEU A 58 11.45 2.36 6.54
C LEU A 58 10.90 3.73 7.01
N PHE A 59 10.52 4.60 6.07
CA PHE A 59 9.87 5.86 6.36
C PHE A 59 8.58 5.63 7.16
N LEU A 60 7.66 4.79 6.68
CA LEU A 60 6.42 4.48 7.42
C LEU A 60 6.70 3.87 8.80
N ALA A 61 7.70 3.00 8.90
CA ALA A 61 8.12 2.40 10.17
C ALA A 61 8.64 3.45 11.17
N SER A 62 9.27 4.53 10.69
CA SER A 62 9.73 5.65 11.52
C SER A 62 8.59 6.54 12.04
N GLN A 63 7.47 6.62 11.32
CA GLN A 63 6.34 7.48 11.71
C GLN A 63 5.50 6.93 12.87
N ARG A 64 5.82 5.73 13.38
CA ARG A 64 5.05 5.03 14.41
C ARG A 64 5.20 5.59 15.82
N GLN A 65 6.13 6.52 16.02
CA GLN A 65 6.32 7.25 17.28
C GLN A 65 5.75 8.67 17.22
N ASP A 66 5.17 9.08 16.09
CA ASP A 66 4.64 10.43 15.87
C ASP A 66 3.10 10.47 16.04
N LYS A 67 2.52 11.66 16.03
CA LYS A 67 1.07 11.94 16.02
C LYS A 67 0.33 11.24 14.88
N GLN A 68 1.05 10.82 13.84
CA GLN A 68 0.52 10.13 12.67
C GLN A 68 0.58 8.60 12.79
N ARG A 69 0.94 8.05 13.96
CA ARG A 69 1.12 6.61 14.19
C ARG A 69 0.00 5.75 13.63
N GLU A 70 -1.26 6.10 13.91
CA GLU A 70 -2.40 5.30 13.45
C GLU A 70 -2.50 5.26 11.94
N GLN A 71 -2.33 6.40 11.27
CA GLN A 71 -2.39 6.47 9.80
C GLN A 71 -1.22 5.73 9.18
N ALA A 72 -0.01 5.86 9.74
CA ALA A 72 1.17 5.12 9.31
C ALA A 72 0.99 3.61 9.44
N GLN A 73 0.39 3.15 10.54
CA GLN A 73 0.08 1.74 10.75
C GLN A 73 -0.97 1.24 9.75
N ARG A 74 -2.02 2.03 9.47
CA ARG A 74 -3.06 1.66 8.48
C ARG A 74 -2.48 1.57 7.06
N VAL A 75 -1.66 2.54 6.66
CA VAL A 75 -0.97 2.51 5.35
C VAL A 75 -0.04 1.30 5.26
N MET A 76 0.72 1.00 6.33
CA MET A 76 1.59 -0.18 6.37
C MET A 76 0.80 -1.49 6.24
N ASP A 77 -0.31 -1.63 6.97
CA ASP A 77 -1.14 -2.85 6.93
C ASP A 77 -1.71 -3.07 5.53
N GLU A 78 -2.25 -2.02 4.89
CA GLU A 78 -2.80 -2.15 3.53
C GLU A 78 -1.72 -2.36 2.46
N ILE A 79 -0.49 -1.85 2.65
CA ILE A 79 0.66 -2.23 1.83
C ILE A 79 0.93 -3.73 1.94
N LEU A 80 0.96 -4.28 3.16
CA LEU A 80 1.20 -5.72 3.36
C LEU A 80 0.06 -6.57 2.84
N ASN A 81 -1.19 -6.13 2.98
CA ASN A 81 -2.34 -6.81 2.41
C ASN A 81 -2.30 -6.82 0.88
N LEU A 82 -1.92 -5.70 0.25
CA LEU A 82 -1.72 -5.65 -1.19
C LEU A 82 -0.63 -6.61 -1.65
N LEU A 83 0.50 -6.64 -0.96
CA LEU A 83 1.61 -7.54 -1.26
C LEU A 83 1.24 -9.02 -1.08
N ASP A 84 0.45 -9.35 -0.06
CA ASP A 84 -0.07 -10.70 0.15
C ASP A 84 -1.07 -11.13 -0.93
N ASP A 85 -1.94 -10.22 -1.37
CA ASP A 85 -2.86 -10.46 -2.47
C ASP A 85 -2.10 -10.64 -3.80
N MET A 86 -1.05 -9.83 -4.05
CA MET A 86 -0.13 -10.03 -5.16
C MET A 86 0.58 -11.38 -5.09
N ASN A 87 1.06 -11.79 -3.92
CA ASN A 87 1.70 -13.08 -3.73
C ASN A 87 0.78 -14.24 -4.17
N THR A 88 -0.49 -14.17 -3.78
CA THR A 88 -1.50 -15.16 -4.12
C THR A 88 -1.84 -15.14 -5.61
N LYS A 89 -2.09 -13.95 -6.17
CA LYS A 89 -2.54 -13.78 -7.57
C LYS A 89 -1.46 -14.07 -8.61
N PHE A 90 -0.23 -13.66 -8.34
CA PHE A 90 0.90 -13.86 -9.24
C PHE A 90 1.73 -15.12 -8.89
N THR A 91 1.31 -15.88 -7.87
CA THR A 91 1.96 -17.13 -7.44
C THR A 91 3.45 -16.94 -7.14
N PHE A 92 3.81 -15.83 -6.50
CA PHE A 92 5.22 -15.51 -6.22
C PHE A 92 5.87 -16.41 -5.15
N LYS A 93 5.05 -17.13 -4.36
CA LYS A 93 5.46 -18.02 -3.27
C LYS A 93 6.29 -17.31 -2.20
N TRP A 94 5.94 -16.07 -1.88
CA TRP A 94 6.48 -15.36 -0.72
C TRP A 94 6.04 -16.06 0.56
N SER A 95 6.82 -15.88 1.62
CA SER A 95 6.38 -16.23 2.97
C SER A 95 5.08 -15.49 3.33
N SER A 96 4.39 -15.95 4.37
CA SER A 96 3.21 -15.26 4.91
C SER A 96 3.53 -13.81 5.26
N LYS A 97 2.54 -12.92 5.12
CA LYS A 97 2.68 -11.53 5.54
C LYS A 97 3.06 -11.45 7.04
N PRO A 98 3.99 -10.56 7.43
CA PRO A 98 4.38 -10.37 8.83
C PRO A 98 3.33 -9.57 9.61
N ASP A 99 3.49 -9.50 10.93
CA ASP A 99 2.72 -8.55 11.75
C ASP A 99 3.11 -7.12 11.34
N PRO A 100 2.16 -6.28 10.87
CA PRO A 100 2.47 -4.91 10.48
C PRO A 100 3.10 -4.12 11.63
N THR A 101 2.84 -4.45 12.90
CA THR A 101 3.30 -3.76 14.12
C THR A 101 4.77 -4.02 14.49
N VAL A 102 5.38 -5.06 13.93
CA VAL A 102 6.77 -5.43 14.23
C VAL A 102 7.69 -5.01 13.09
N SER A 103 8.28 -3.81 13.20
CA SER A 103 9.06 -3.20 12.11
C SER A 103 10.20 -4.08 11.59
N GLU A 104 10.88 -4.82 12.47
CA GLU A 104 11.95 -5.74 12.06
C GLU A 104 11.45 -6.86 11.14
N GLU A 105 10.29 -7.43 11.46
CA GLU A 105 9.68 -8.49 10.64
C GLU A 105 9.24 -7.94 9.28
N VAL A 106 8.62 -6.77 9.27
CA VAL A 106 8.23 -6.07 8.03
C VAL A 106 9.44 -5.80 7.15
N LEU A 107 10.51 -5.21 7.71
CA LEU A 107 11.71 -4.89 6.95
C LEU A 107 12.40 -6.14 6.41
N ARG A 108 12.46 -7.21 7.20
CA ARG A 108 13.00 -8.51 6.77
C ARG A 108 12.15 -9.16 5.68
N TYR A 109 10.82 -9.06 5.77
CA TYR A 109 9.92 -9.54 4.74
C TYR A 109 10.13 -8.79 3.41
N ILE A 110 10.16 -7.46 3.45
CA ILE A 110 10.36 -6.63 2.27
C ILE A 110 11.73 -6.91 1.62
N SER A 111 12.80 -7.03 2.43
CA SER A 111 14.13 -7.30 1.91
C SER A 111 14.26 -8.69 1.26
N SER A 112 13.68 -9.72 1.89
CA SER A 112 13.86 -11.12 1.48
C SER A 112 12.85 -11.64 0.46
N GLN A 113 11.66 -11.03 0.36
CA GLN A 113 10.58 -11.52 -0.50
C GLN A 113 10.33 -10.60 -1.71
N VAL A 114 10.29 -9.30 -1.45
CA VAL A 114 9.81 -8.30 -2.43
C VAL A 114 10.95 -7.73 -3.25
N VAL A 115 11.96 -7.14 -2.60
CA VAL A 115 13.02 -6.38 -3.31
C VAL A 115 14.18 -7.24 -3.80
N VAL A 116 14.26 -8.50 -3.39
CA VAL A 116 15.34 -9.45 -3.74
C VAL A 116 15.37 -9.79 -5.25
N ASN A 117 14.23 -9.69 -5.93
CA ASN A 117 14.07 -10.01 -7.34
C ASN A 117 13.55 -8.79 -8.09
N LEU A 118 14.18 -8.47 -9.22
CA LEU A 118 13.90 -7.25 -9.97
C LEU A 118 12.47 -7.17 -10.50
N GLU A 119 11.92 -8.26 -11.05
CA GLU A 119 10.56 -8.27 -11.61
C GLU A 119 9.52 -8.04 -10.51
N ARG A 120 9.70 -8.70 -9.36
CA ARG A 120 8.86 -8.52 -8.17
C ARG A 120 8.94 -7.10 -7.65
N LEU A 121 10.16 -6.56 -7.55
CA LEU A 121 10.41 -5.19 -7.12
C LEU A 121 9.70 -4.18 -8.02
N LEU A 122 9.83 -4.31 -9.34
CA LEU A 122 9.25 -3.39 -10.30
C LEU A 122 7.71 -3.44 -10.24
N LEU A 123 7.13 -4.65 -10.20
CA LEU A 123 5.67 -4.81 -10.12
C LEU A 123 5.11 -4.27 -8.80
N ALA A 124 5.78 -4.55 -7.68
CA ALA A 124 5.39 -4.03 -6.38
C ALA A 124 5.51 -2.51 -6.35
N LYS A 125 6.61 -1.94 -6.86
CA LYS A 125 6.82 -0.48 -6.92
C LYS A 125 5.69 0.19 -7.71
N GLU A 126 5.39 -0.26 -8.92
CA GLU A 126 4.35 0.32 -9.77
C GLU A 126 2.97 0.24 -9.11
N THR A 127 2.63 -0.91 -8.54
CA THR A 127 1.32 -1.10 -7.88
C THR A 127 1.20 -0.25 -6.61
N LEU A 128 2.27 -0.15 -5.82
CA LEU A 128 2.31 0.67 -4.61
C LEU A 128 2.25 2.17 -4.94
N GLU A 129 2.94 2.62 -5.99
CA GLU A 129 2.84 4.00 -6.48
C GLU A 129 1.39 4.34 -6.83
N GLN A 130 0.73 3.47 -7.60
CA GLN A 130 -0.65 3.69 -7.99
C GLN A 130 -1.60 3.71 -6.78
N MET A 131 -1.39 2.80 -5.83
CA MET A 131 -2.17 2.76 -4.60
C MET A 131 -2.01 4.06 -3.80
N LEU A 132 -0.78 4.52 -3.57
CA LEU A 132 -0.51 5.73 -2.81
C LEU A 132 -1.01 6.98 -3.54
N ILE A 133 -0.97 7.02 -4.88
CA ILE A 133 -1.58 8.09 -5.68
C ILE A 133 -3.09 8.14 -5.42
N TYR A 134 -3.77 6.99 -5.47
CA TYR A 134 -5.20 6.91 -5.21
C TYR A 134 -5.56 7.22 -3.76
N THR A 135 -4.76 6.79 -2.79
CA THR A 135 -4.95 7.16 -1.40
C THR A 135 -4.82 8.67 -1.21
N ARG A 136 -3.81 9.31 -1.82
CA ARG A 136 -3.60 10.76 -1.76
C ARG A 136 -4.81 11.52 -2.27
N TYR A 137 -5.28 11.19 -3.47
CA TYR A 137 -6.45 11.89 -4.05
C TYR A 137 -7.75 11.56 -3.34
N GLY A 138 -7.93 10.32 -2.86
CA GLY A 138 -9.09 9.95 -2.05
C GLY A 138 -9.12 10.67 -0.70
N ALA A 139 -7.97 10.85 -0.05
CA ALA A 139 -7.84 11.62 1.17
C ALA A 139 -8.19 13.11 0.93
N LYS A 140 -7.71 13.71 -0.18
CA LYS A 140 -8.08 15.08 -0.57
C LYS A 140 -9.58 15.23 -0.80
N ALA A 141 -10.21 14.28 -1.49
CA ALA A 141 -11.65 14.30 -1.72
C ALA A 141 -12.43 14.21 -0.40
N ARG A 142 -12.06 13.27 0.49
CA ARG A 142 -12.66 13.11 1.81
C ARG A 142 -12.52 14.37 2.67
N LYS A 143 -11.35 15.04 2.60
CA LYS A 143 -11.12 16.28 3.33
C LYS A 143 -12.08 17.38 2.86
N ALA A 144 -12.18 17.60 1.54
CA ALA A 144 -13.10 18.58 0.97
C ALA A 144 -14.57 18.32 1.36
N GLU A 145 -15.02 17.06 1.30
CA GLU A 145 -16.38 16.66 1.76
C GLU A 145 -16.65 17.00 3.23
N GLY A 146 -15.62 16.99 4.08
CA GLY A 146 -15.74 17.28 5.50
C GLY A 146 -15.58 18.75 5.86
N ASP A 147 -14.88 19.53 5.03
CA ASP A 147 -14.78 21.00 5.18
C ASP A 147 -16.10 21.70 4.74
N ASP A 148 -16.89 21.05 3.88
CA ASP A 148 -18.21 21.52 3.42
C ASP A 148 -19.38 21.20 4.38
N ARG A 149 -19.15 20.46 5.47
CA ARG A 149 -20.17 20.03 6.45
C ARG A 149 -20.02 20.72 7.79
#